data_AF-A0A2S4WIM5-F1
#
_entry.id   AF-A0A2S4WIM5-F1
#
_cell.length_a   1.000
_cell.length_b   1.000
_cell.length_c   1.000
_cell.angle_alpha   90.00
_cell.angle_beta   90.00
_cell.angle_gamma   90.00
#
_symmetry.space_group_name_H-M   'P 1'
#
loop_
_entity.id
_entity.type
_entity.pdbx_description
1 polymer ?
#
loop_
_entity_poly.entity_id
_entity_poly.type
_entity_poly.pdbx_seq_one_letter_code
_entity_poly.pdbx_strand_id
1 'polypeptide(L)'
;MHYVCQHVENTGVHSGDATLILPPQDLDPETVQRIEIATEKIGNALNITGPFNILFIAKNNEFKVIKCNVWASRPFPFVSKVTVIDAVAMATNTMMGFPVQPYPASNMPKNYVRVKAP
;
A
#
# COMPACT_ATOMS: atom_id res chain seq x y z
N MET A 1 8.62 2.20 -2.95
CA MET A 1 8.21 1.10 -2.05
C MET A 1 6.72 1.06 -2.07
N HIS A 2 6.10 -0.07 -2.35
CA HIS A 2 4.64 -0.19 -2.37
C HIS A 2 4.23 -1.48 -1.67
N TYR A 3 3.04 -1.47 -1.08
CA TYR A 3 2.40 -2.64 -0.50
C TYR A 3 0.92 -2.56 -0.80
N VAL A 4 0.38 -3.69 -1.25
CA VAL A 4 -1.05 -3.88 -1.44
C VAL A 4 -1.57 -4.62 -0.22
N CYS A 5 -2.48 -4.02 0.53
CA CYS A 5 -3.18 -4.67 1.63
C CYS A 5 -4.63 -4.93 1.20
N GLN A 6 -5.24 -5.96 1.77
CA GLN A 6 -6.65 -6.28 1.59
C GLN A 6 -7.42 -6.06 2.89
N HIS A 7 -8.63 -5.50 2.80
CA HIS A 7 -9.57 -5.53 3.93
C HIS A 7 -10.19 -6.91 4.05
N VAL A 8 -10.39 -7.38 5.28
CA VAL A 8 -11.20 -8.59 5.55
C VAL A 8 -12.65 -8.32 5.20
N GLU A 9 -13.12 -7.13 5.55
CA GLU A 9 -14.50 -6.72 5.35
C GLU A 9 -14.75 -6.25 3.90
N ASN A 10 -15.95 -6.52 3.41
CA ASN A 10 -16.40 -5.99 2.12
C ASN A 10 -16.46 -4.46 2.14
N THR A 11 -16.40 -3.86 0.95
CA THR A 11 -16.56 -2.41 0.80
C THR A 11 -17.91 -1.97 1.38
N GLY A 12 -17.89 -0.95 2.23
CA GLY A 12 -19.03 -0.47 3.00
C GLY A 12 -18.66 -0.22 4.46
N VAL A 13 -17.74 -1.02 5.02
CA VAL A 13 -17.10 -0.72 6.29
C VAL A 13 -16.11 0.43 6.11
N HIS A 14 -16.11 1.37 7.05
CA HIS A 14 -15.20 2.50 7.03
C HIS A 14 -13.75 2.00 7.10
N SER A 15 -12.89 2.51 6.20
CA SER A 15 -11.46 2.09 6.11
C SER A 15 -10.65 2.26 7.40
N GLY A 16 -11.20 2.97 8.40
CA GLY A 16 -10.60 3.08 9.72
C GLY A 16 -10.81 1.94 10.66
N ASP A 17 -11.91 1.24 10.47
CA ASP A 17 -12.41 0.19 11.33
C ASP A 17 -12.31 -1.17 10.64
N ALA A 18 -11.78 -1.18 9.41
CA ALA A 18 -11.50 -2.40 8.66
C ALA A 18 -10.21 -3.07 9.16
N THR A 19 -10.25 -4.39 9.19
CA THR A 19 -9.12 -5.26 9.44
C THR A 19 -8.28 -5.40 8.17
N LEU A 20 -6.99 -5.11 8.25
CA LEU A 20 -6.07 -5.15 7.12
C LEU A 20 -5.24 -6.43 7.13
N ILE A 21 -5.08 -7.03 5.96
CA ILE A 21 -4.22 -8.19 5.74
C ILE A 21 -3.13 -7.87 4.72
N LEU A 22 -1.89 -8.30 5.02
CA LEU A 22 -0.73 -8.23 4.13
C LEU A 22 0.03 -9.57 4.12
N PRO A 23 0.31 -10.18 2.93
CA PRO A 23 -0.16 -9.79 1.60
C PRO A 23 -1.67 -10.06 1.41
N PRO A 24 -2.31 -9.60 0.32
CA PRO A 24 -3.69 -9.95 -0.01
C PRO A 24 -3.87 -11.47 -0.09
N GLN A 25 -5.03 -11.98 0.35
CA GLN A 25 -5.34 -13.41 0.43
C GLN A 25 -6.39 -13.86 -0.59
N ASP A 26 -7.30 -12.96 -0.96
CA ASP A 26 -8.43 -13.22 -1.85
C ASP A 26 -8.46 -12.17 -2.98
N LEU A 27 -7.30 -11.97 -3.62
CA LEU A 27 -7.16 -11.20 -4.84
C LEU A 27 -6.33 -12.00 -5.83
N ASP A 28 -6.79 -12.05 -7.08
CA ASP A 28 -6.03 -12.66 -8.16
C ASP A 28 -4.67 -11.95 -8.34
N PRO A 29 -3.55 -12.67 -8.51
CA PRO A 29 -2.23 -12.07 -8.70
C PRO A 29 -2.17 -11.06 -9.85
N GLU A 30 -2.90 -11.29 -10.94
CA GLU A 30 -3.00 -10.36 -12.07
C GLU A 30 -3.70 -9.05 -11.65
N THR A 31 -4.74 -9.16 -10.81
CA THR A 31 -5.43 -7.99 -10.26
C THR A 31 -4.49 -7.16 -9.38
N VAL A 32 -3.68 -7.82 -8.54
CA VAL A 32 -2.66 -7.14 -7.71
C VAL A 32 -1.64 -6.43 -8.59
N GLN A 33 -1.12 -7.09 -9.63
CA GLN A 33 -0.17 -6.49 -10.56
C GLN A 33 -0.75 -5.26 -11.29
N ARG A 34 -2.01 -5.34 -11.72
CA ARG A 34 -2.68 -4.20 -12.37
C ARG A 34 -2.91 -3.04 -11.40
N ILE A 35 -3.16 -3.32 -10.11
CA ILE A 35 -3.25 -2.30 -9.05
C ILE A 35 -1.90 -1.60 -8.85
N GLU A 36 -0.78 -2.34 -8.85
CA GLU A 36 0.56 -1.78 -8.73
C GLU A 36 0.88 -0.85 -9.91
N ILE A 37 0.60 -1.29 -11.15
CA ILE A 37 0.76 -0.47 -12.37
C ILE A 37 -0.10 0.79 -12.30
N ALA A 38 -1.36 0.67 -11.86
CA ALA A 38 -2.24 1.84 -11.71
C ALA A 38 -1.72 2.82 -10.64
N THR A 39 -1.19 2.29 -9.53
CA THR A 39 -0.61 3.08 -8.44
C THR A 39 0.60 3.88 -8.92
N GLU A 40 1.49 3.27 -9.70
CA GLU A 40 2.63 3.94 -10.32
C GLU A 40 2.19 5.05 -11.27
N LYS A 41 1.24 4.76 -12.17
CA LYS A 41 0.70 5.75 -13.12
C LYS A 41 0.09 6.96 -12.41
N ILE A 42 -0.68 6.72 -11.35
CA ILE A 42 -1.29 7.80 -10.55
C ILE A 42 -0.22 8.61 -9.83
N GLY A 43 0.76 7.96 -9.22
CA GLY A 43 1.88 8.64 -8.55
C GLY A 43 2.67 9.54 -9.49
N ASN A 44 2.98 9.04 -10.69
CA ASN A 44 3.68 9.80 -11.73
C ASN A 44 2.83 10.97 -12.27
N ALA A 45 1.54 10.74 -12.55
CA ALA A 45 0.65 11.78 -13.07
C ALA A 45 0.43 12.92 -12.08
N LEU A 46 0.48 12.63 -10.78
CA LEU A 46 0.35 13.62 -9.70
C LEU A 46 1.69 14.22 -9.26
N ASN A 47 2.81 13.80 -9.88
CA ASN A 47 4.17 14.22 -9.53
C ASN A 47 4.48 14.09 -8.01
N ILE A 48 4.10 12.96 -7.42
CA ILE A 48 4.19 12.77 -5.97
C ILE A 48 5.66 12.54 -5.56
N THR A 49 6.14 13.42 -4.67
CA THR A 49 7.39 13.22 -3.92
C THR A 49 7.05 13.10 -2.44
N GLY A 50 7.12 11.88 -1.89
CA GLY A 50 6.75 11.60 -0.49
C GLY A 50 5.71 10.47 -0.37
N PRO A 51 5.04 10.36 0.80
CA PRO A 51 4.13 9.27 1.08
C PRO A 51 2.74 9.51 0.47
N PHE A 52 2.15 8.47 -0.09
CA PHE A 52 0.75 8.50 -0.55
C PHE A 52 0.09 7.13 -0.37
N ASN A 53 -1.24 7.11 -0.47
CA ASN A 53 -2.04 5.90 -0.39
C ASN A 53 -3.26 6.01 -1.31
N ILE A 54 -3.57 4.92 -1.99
CA ILE A 54 -4.75 4.81 -2.84
C ILE A 54 -5.66 3.72 -2.27
N LEU A 55 -6.95 4.02 -2.20
CA LEU A 55 -7.98 3.05 -1.86
C LEU A 55 -8.67 2.58 -3.14
N PHE A 56 -8.75 1.27 -3.31
CA PHE A 56 -9.40 0.63 -4.44
C PHE A 56 -10.61 -0.19 -3.98
N ILE A 57 -11.58 -0.37 -4.86
CA ILE A 57 -12.59 -1.43 -4.78
C ILE A 57 -12.27 -2.45 -5.86
N ALA A 58 -12.31 -3.75 -5.54
CA ALA A 58 -12.08 -4.84 -6.47
C ALA A 58 -13.25 -5.84 -6.46
N LYS A 59 -13.67 -6.30 -7.64
CA LYS A 59 -14.73 -7.30 -7.82
C LYS A 59 -14.58 -7.94 -9.20
N ASN A 60 -14.72 -9.26 -9.30
CA ASN A 60 -14.67 -10.01 -10.57
C ASN A 60 -13.42 -9.70 -11.42
N ASN A 61 -12.23 -9.65 -10.80
CA ASN A 61 -10.97 -9.26 -11.44
C ASN A 61 -10.95 -7.86 -12.09
N GLU A 62 -11.93 -7.02 -11.78
CA GLU A 62 -11.91 -5.58 -12.07
C GLU A 62 -11.67 -4.79 -10.79
N PHE A 63 -11.06 -3.61 -10.93
CA PHE A 63 -10.93 -2.68 -9.82
C PHE A 63 -11.19 -1.24 -10.26
N LYS A 64 -11.60 -0.40 -9.30
CA LYS A 64 -11.78 1.04 -9.47
C LYS A 64 -11.10 1.79 -8.34
N VAL A 65 -10.61 2.98 -8.65
CA VAL A 65 -10.07 3.91 -7.64
C VAL A 65 -11.24 4.53 -6.87
N ILE A 66 -11.18 4.49 -5.54
CA ILE A 66 -12.12 5.22 -4.67
C ILE A 66 -11.55 6.60 -4.35
N LYS A 67 -10.31 6.66 -3.86
CA LYS A 67 -9.61 7.91 -3.52
C LYS A 67 -8.11 7.73 -3.50
N CYS A 68 -7.39 8.84 -3.71
CA CYS A 68 -5.95 8.95 -3.52
C CYS A 68 -5.67 10.01 -2.44
N ASN A 69 -4.94 9.63 -1.39
CA ASN A 69 -4.50 10.54 -0.34
C ASN A 69 -2.99 10.76 -0.53
N VAL A 70 -2.58 12.01 -0.75
CA VAL A 70 -1.18 12.40 -0.96
C VAL A 70 -0.47 12.73 0.35
N TRP A 71 -0.70 11.90 1.36
CA TRP A 71 -0.07 11.99 2.67
C TRP A 71 0.07 10.58 3.29
N ALA A 72 0.84 10.47 4.37
CA ALA A 72 1.01 9.22 5.11
C ALA A 72 -0.33 8.76 5.72
N SER A 73 -0.79 7.58 5.32
CA SER A 73 -2.05 7.01 5.79
C SER A 73 -1.86 6.20 7.08
N ARG A 74 -2.93 5.97 7.86
CA ARG A 74 -2.86 5.22 9.13
C ARG A 74 -2.22 3.82 9.03
N PRO A 75 -2.29 3.07 7.90
CA PRO A 75 -1.55 1.82 7.75
C PRO A 75 -0.03 1.94 7.62
N PHE A 76 0.53 3.15 7.43
CA PHE A 76 1.98 3.34 7.23
C PHE A 76 2.83 2.70 8.33
N PRO A 77 2.57 2.92 9.64
CA PRO A 77 3.36 2.33 10.71
C PRO A 77 3.28 0.80 10.75
N PHE A 78 2.11 0.23 10.42
CA PHE A 78 1.93 -1.21 10.34
C PHE A 78 2.81 -1.80 9.24
N VAL A 79 2.71 -1.26 8.02
CA VAL A 79 3.49 -1.71 6.87
C VAL A 79 4.99 -1.56 7.13
N SER A 80 5.42 -0.43 7.68
CA SER A 80 6.83 -0.18 8.01
C SER A 80 7.38 -1.21 9.00
N LYS A 81 6.65 -1.52 10.08
CA LYS A 81 7.07 -2.52 11.06
C LYS A 81 7.15 -3.93 10.49
N VAL A 82 6.13 -4.37 9.76
CA VAL A 82 6.06 -5.77 9.28
C VAL A 82 7.01 -6.06 8.11
N THR A 83 7.51 -5.01 7.46
CA THR A 83 8.48 -5.09 6.36
C THR A 83 9.91 -4.78 6.82
N VAL A 84 10.07 -4.33 8.08
CA VAL A 84 11.36 -3.92 8.66
C VAL A 84 12.03 -2.81 7.83
N ILE A 85 11.23 -1.92 7.26
CA ILE A 85 11.69 -0.78 6.48
C ILE A 85 11.10 0.50 7.08
N ASP A 86 11.95 1.48 7.39
CA ASP A 86 11.52 2.79 7.87
C ASP A 86 11.00 3.66 6.71
N ALA A 87 9.73 3.43 6.35
CA ALA A 87 9.07 4.14 5.26
C ALA A 87 8.95 5.65 5.54
N VAL A 88 8.90 6.07 6.81
CA VAL A 88 8.79 7.48 7.20
C VAL A 88 10.11 8.19 7.00
N ALA A 89 11.23 7.60 7.43
CA ALA A 89 12.56 8.14 7.17
C ALA A 89 12.82 8.23 5.66
N MET A 90 12.47 7.19 4.90
CA MET A 90 12.62 7.21 3.43
C MET A 90 11.81 8.33 2.78
N ALA A 91 10.53 8.45 3.14
CA ALA A 91 9.66 9.50 2.60
C ALA A 91 10.21 10.89 2.95
N THR A 92 10.67 11.09 4.18
CA THR A 92 11.28 12.34 4.65
C THR A 92 12.54 12.67 3.86
N ASN A 93 13.46 11.72 3.71
CA ASN A 93 14.68 11.92 2.93
C ASN A 93 14.38 12.29 1.48
N THR A 94 13.38 11.64 0.88
CA THR A 94 12.93 11.93 -0.50
C THR A 94 12.41 13.37 -0.60
N MET A 95 11.54 13.80 0.31
CA MET A 95 10.97 15.15 0.33
C MET A 95 12.03 16.24 0.54
N MET A 96 13.10 15.93 1.30
CA MET A 96 14.22 16.83 1.55
C MET A 96 15.25 16.87 0.40
N GLY A 97 15.06 16.08 -0.65
CA GLY A 97 15.99 16.00 -1.78
C GLY A 97 17.30 15.27 -1.47
N PHE A 98 17.36 14.52 -0.37
CA PHE A 98 18.52 13.67 -0.10
C PHE A 98 18.56 12.49 -1.06
N PRO A 99 19.77 11.98 -1.41
CA PRO A 99 19.89 10.76 -2.20
C PRO A 99 19.14 9.60 -1.54
N VAL A 100 18.26 8.97 -2.30
CA VAL A 100 17.50 7.80 -1.84
C VAL A 100 18.01 6.55 -2.53
N GLN A 101 18.28 5.51 -1.74
CA GLN A 101 18.49 4.18 -2.28
C GLN A 101 17.13 3.52 -2.51
N PRO A 102 16.89 2.90 -3.68
CA PRO A 102 15.72 2.06 -3.87
C PRO A 102 15.61 1.04 -2.74
N TYR A 103 14.39 0.87 -2.24
CA TYR A 103 14.10 -0.15 -1.23
C TYR A 103 14.44 -1.54 -1.77
N PRO A 104 14.98 -2.44 -0.93
CA PRO A 104 15.28 -3.80 -1.37
C PRO A 104 14.00 -4.55 -1.75
N ALA A 105 14.16 -5.60 -2.56
CA ALA A 105 13.06 -6.52 -2.84
C ALA A 105 12.47 -7.05 -1.53
N SER A 106 11.16 -7.27 -1.51
CA SER A 106 10.43 -7.72 -0.33
C SER A 106 11.02 -9.03 0.21
N ASN A 107 11.67 -8.94 1.37
CA ASN A 107 12.17 -10.10 2.12
C ASN A 107 11.08 -10.70 3.02
N MET A 108 9.80 -10.58 2.65
CA MET A 108 8.71 -11.11 3.45
C MET A 108 8.60 -12.64 3.26
N PRO A 109 8.84 -13.47 4.30
CA PRO A 109 8.56 -14.89 4.25
C PRO A 109 7.19 -15.22 3.69
N LYS A 110 7.19 -16.20 2.79
CA LYS A 110 5.98 -16.63 2.07
C LYS A 110 4.97 -17.36 2.96
N ASN A 111 5.39 -17.79 4.15
CA ASN A 111 4.61 -18.67 5.03
C ASN A 111 3.93 -17.93 6.18
N TYR A 112 3.82 -16.61 6.11
CA TYR A 112 3.10 -15.83 7.12
C TYR A 112 2.15 -14.81 6.50
N VAL A 113 1.23 -14.34 7.33
CA VAL A 113 0.30 -13.27 7.01
C VAL A 113 0.32 -12.30 8.19
N ARG A 114 0.22 -11.01 7.92
CA ARG A 114 0.14 -9.99 8.98
C ARG A 114 -1.22 -9.35 8.94
N VAL A 115 -1.77 -9.16 10.12
CA VAL A 115 -3.11 -8.64 10.33
C VAL A 115 -3.02 -7.41 11.22
N LYS A 116 -3.72 -6.34 10.83
CA LYS A 116 -3.94 -5.17 11.67
C LYS A 116 -5.43 -5.02 11.90
N ALA A 117 -5.86 -5.22 13.15
CA ALA A 117 -7.23 -5.01 13.60
C ALA A 117 -7.44 -3.56 14.10
N PRO A 118 -8.69 -3.11 14.25
CA PRO A 118 -9.04 -1.83 14.89
C PRO A 118 -8.54 -1.70 16.33
#